data_AF-A0A1I5Z4Q8-F1
#
_entry.id   AF-A0A1I5Z4Q8-F1
#
_cell.length_a   1.000
_cell.length_b   1.000
_cell.length_c   1.000
_cell.angle_alpha   90.00
_cell.angle_beta   90.00
_cell.angle_gamma   90.00
#
_symmetry.space_group_name_H-M   'P 1'
#
loop_
_entity.id
_entity.type
_entity.pdbx_description
1 polymer ?
#
loop_
_entity_poly.entity_id
_entity_poly.type
_entity_poly.pdbx_seq_one_letter_code
_entity_poly.pdbx_strand_id
1 'polypeptide(L)'
;TKKMLFGVYYGYAVAELIYGRDDRYITLDAIKVRNRRRFRYDQDGALRLLTPNNMTLGEPAPAPYFWHFSTGADNDDEPYGLGLAHWLYWPVFFKRNGIKFWMIFLEKFGMPTAKGTYGKNATPEEQDKLLQAVHAIQADSGIIIPEGMLIELLSAGRSGSADYQANHDTWDAAIAKVVLGQTASSQGTPGRLGNDELQGDVRLDLIKADADLVCESFNMGPARWLTAWNFPDAMPPRVYRVVEEPEDMDARASRDEKISRMTGYKPTLGYVQETYGIQLQEQTPPNGAQPPAAEFAEGKTPRDPAAAMAPRLAQDLRAAVGGWGTRLQEIFESATSVEDLREKLLAAAPELGMDEYAAAMGLALEAAHLAGRNDVQDELAARGNS
;
A
#
# COMPACT_ATOMS: atom_id res chain seq x y z
N THR A 1 13.05 -10.90 4.18
CA THR A 1 12.14 -12.05 4.00
C THR A 1 11.67 -12.32 2.57
N LYS A 2 11.98 -11.48 1.54
CA LYS A 2 11.61 -11.74 0.12
C LYS A 2 11.87 -13.18 -0.35
N LYS A 3 13.00 -13.78 0.06
CA LYS A 3 13.36 -15.16 -0.31
C LYS A 3 12.44 -16.23 0.31
N MET A 4 11.79 -15.96 1.45
CA MET A 4 10.84 -16.90 2.09
C MET A 4 9.54 -17.02 1.30
N LEU A 5 9.13 -15.97 0.57
CA LEU A 5 7.91 -16.00 -0.27
C LEU A 5 7.98 -17.08 -1.36
N PHE A 6 9.19 -17.47 -1.79
CA PHE A 6 9.35 -18.61 -2.70
C PHE A 6 8.89 -19.95 -2.09
N GLY A 7 8.62 -20.02 -0.78
CA GLY A 7 7.96 -21.17 -0.16
C GLY A 7 6.57 -21.41 -0.73
N VAL A 8 5.82 -20.37 -1.11
CA VAL A 8 4.52 -20.51 -1.80
C VAL A 8 4.68 -21.19 -3.15
N TYR A 9 5.74 -20.84 -3.88
CA TYR A 9 6.04 -21.47 -5.17
C TYR A 9 6.43 -22.95 -5.01
N TYR A 10 7.20 -23.30 -3.98
CA TYR A 10 7.73 -24.65 -3.80
C TYR A 10 6.91 -25.58 -2.90
N GLY A 11 5.98 -25.05 -2.11
CA GLY A 11 5.19 -25.75 -1.09
C GLY A 11 5.74 -25.54 0.33
N TYR A 12 7.04 -25.27 0.46
CA TYR A 12 7.67 -24.99 1.75
C TYR A 12 8.96 -24.19 1.60
N ALA A 13 9.37 -23.51 2.67
CA ALA A 13 10.64 -22.81 2.76
C ALA A 13 11.26 -22.93 4.15
N VAL A 14 12.59 -22.83 4.19
CA VAL A 14 13.38 -22.91 5.42
C VAL A 14 14.41 -21.77 5.45
N ALA A 15 14.51 -21.09 6.58
CA ALA A 15 15.52 -20.10 6.88
C ALA A 15 16.30 -20.46 8.13
N GLU A 16 17.60 -20.25 8.07
CA GLU A 16 18.48 -20.27 9.25
C GLU A 16 18.51 -18.88 9.87
N LEU A 17 18.24 -18.83 11.17
CA LEU A 17 18.28 -17.63 11.98
C LEU A 17 19.68 -17.48 12.58
N ILE A 18 20.35 -16.38 12.23
CA ILE A 18 21.65 -16.02 12.78
C ILE A 18 21.39 -15.02 13.89
N TYR A 19 21.57 -15.49 15.12
CA TYR A 19 21.44 -14.67 16.31
C TYR A 19 22.73 -13.94 16.62
N GLY A 20 22.58 -12.73 17.14
CA GLY A 20 23.66 -11.92 17.69
C GLY A 20 23.32 -11.45 19.08
N ARG A 21 24.09 -10.48 19.55
CA ARG A 21 23.87 -9.84 20.85
C ARG A 21 24.30 -8.38 20.77
N ASP A 22 23.43 -7.50 21.24
CA ASP A 22 23.73 -6.09 21.48
C ASP A 22 23.69 -5.87 22.99
N ASP A 23 24.85 -6.06 23.64
CA ASP A 23 25.13 -6.04 25.09
C ASP A 23 24.06 -6.69 25.99
N ARG A 24 22.92 -6.02 26.12
CA ARG A 24 21.74 -6.37 26.91
C ARG A 24 20.78 -7.36 26.23
N TYR A 25 20.66 -7.34 24.90
CA TYR A 25 19.62 -8.10 24.19
C TYR A 25 20.19 -9.08 23.18
N ILE A 26 19.54 -10.24 23.04
CA ILE A 26 19.74 -11.15 21.90
C ILE A 26 19.08 -10.51 20.68
N THR A 27 19.84 -10.39 19.60
CA THR A 27 19.40 -9.80 18.33
C THR A 27 19.27 -10.87 17.26
N LEU A 28 18.57 -10.53 16.17
CA LEU A 28 18.51 -11.36 14.97
C LEU A 28 19.32 -10.68 13.85
N ASP A 29 20.61 -10.99 13.77
CA ASP A 29 21.57 -10.36 12.86
C ASP A 29 21.28 -10.70 11.40
N ALA A 30 20.83 -11.92 11.11
CA ALA A 30 20.44 -12.30 9.76
C ALA A 30 19.41 -13.43 9.70
N ILE A 31 18.57 -13.37 8.66
CA ILE A 31 17.69 -14.48 8.27
C ILE A 31 18.18 -15.01 6.92
N LYS A 32 18.84 -16.16 6.95
CA LYS A 32 19.42 -16.79 5.75
C LYS A 32 18.48 -17.87 5.23
N VAL A 33 17.65 -17.51 4.26
CA VAL A 33 16.83 -18.50 3.53
C VAL A 33 17.75 -19.49 2.83
N ARG A 34 17.63 -20.77 3.19
CA ARG A 34 18.46 -21.85 2.69
C ARG A 34 17.72 -22.61 1.59
N ASN A 35 18.47 -23.29 0.73
CA ASN A 35 17.85 -24.10 -0.30
C ASN A 35 17.11 -25.28 0.37
N ARG A 36 15.80 -25.37 0.13
CA ARG A 36 14.91 -26.39 0.67
C ARG A 36 15.41 -27.83 0.44
N ARG A 37 16.12 -28.10 -0.67
CA ARG A 37 16.73 -29.42 -0.96
C ARG A 37 17.75 -29.89 0.08
N ARG A 38 18.24 -28.99 0.93
CA ARG A 38 19.12 -29.32 2.05
C ARG A 38 18.36 -29.84 3.26
N PHE A 39 17.04 -29.84 3.24
CA PHE A 39 16.22 -30.23 4.37
C PHE A 39 15.30 -31.38 3.98
N ARG A 40 14.94 -32.15 4.98
CA ARG A 40 13.89 -33.18 4.92
C ARG A 40 13.15 -33.21 6.25
N TYR A 41 12.07 -33.96 6.30
CA TYR A 41 11.35 -34.26 7.53
C TYR A 41 11.58 -35.72 7.95
N ASP A 42 11.55 -35.97 9.25
CA ASP A 42 11.48 -37.32 9.81
C ASP A 42 10.03 -37.83 9.89
N GLN A 43 9.82 -39.01 10.48
CA GLN A 43 8.50 -39.65 10.57
C GLN A 43 7.53 -38.89 11.47
N ASP A 44 8.05 -38.07 12.39
CA ASP A 44 7.27 -37.26 13.32
C ASP A 44 7.04 -35.83 12.77
N GLY A 45 7.43 -35.56 11.52
CA GLY A 45 7.30 -34.25 10.90
C GLY A 45 8.32 -33.21 11.38
N ALA A 46 9.37 -33.61 12.09
CA ALA A 46 10.40 -32.70 12.56
C ALA A 46 11.45 -32.40 11.47
N LEU A 47 11.87 -31.14 11.39
CA LEU A 47 12.84 -30.68 10.39
C LEU A 47 14.23 -31.29 10.64
N ARG A 48 14.87 -31.73 9.55
CA ARG A 48 16.22 -32.30 9.50
C ARG A 48 17.05 -31.59 8.43
N LEU A 49 18.32 -31.29 8.74
CA LEU A 49 19.30 -30.73 7.82
C LEU A 49 20.20 -31.85 7.27
N LEU A 50 20.25 -31.99 5.95
CA LEU A 50 21.18 -32.88 5.27
C LEU A 50 22.61 -32.29 5.32
N THR A 51 23.53 -33.06 5.89
CA THR A 51 24.95 -32.74 5.98
C THR A 51 25.76 -33.77 5.17
N PRO A 52 26.99 -33.45 4.71
CA PRO A 52 27.81 -34.41 3.98
C PRO A 52 28.02 -35.75 4.72
N ASN A 53 28.03 -35.72 6.06
CA ASN A 53 28.21 -36.90 6.90
C ASN A 53 26.89 -37.66 7.14
N ASN A 54 25.73 -37.03 6.90
CA ASN A 54 24.41 -37.61 7.11
C ASN A 54 23.44 -37.17 6.01
N MET A 55 23.72 -37.58 4.77
CA MET A 55 22.92 -37.23 3.58
C MET A 55 21.60 -38.00 3.48
N THR A 56 21.45 -39.11 4.21
CA THR A 56 20.22 -39.91 4.20
C THR A 56 19.25 -39.38 5.22
N LEU A 57 19.54 -39.47 6.52
CA LEU A 57 18.57 -39.10 7.56
C LEU A 57 18.59 -37.60 7.89
N GLY A 58 19.75 -36.96 7.72
CA GLY A 58 19.97 -35.60 8.18
C GLY A 58 20.12 -35.50 9.70
N GLU A 59 20.66 -34.39 10.13
CA GLU A 59 20.79 -34.02 11.54
C GLU A 59 19.58 -33.18 11.98
N PRO A 60 19.16 -33.21 13.25
CA PRO A 60 18.07 -32.37 13.73
C PRO A 60 18.31 -30.88 13.42
N ALA A 61 17.29 -30.22 12.87
CA ALA A 61 17.29 -28.78 12.59
C ALA A 61 16.25 -28.08 13.48
N PRO A 62 16.44 -28.06 14.81
CA PRO A 62 15.39 -27.65 15.74
C PRO A 62 15.19 -26.12 15.75
N ALA A 63 13.99 -25.73 16.18
CA ALA A 63 13.78 -24.40 16.73
C ALA A 63 14.71 -24.17 17.94
N PRO A 64 15.16 -22.93 18.20
CA PRO A 64 14.81 -21.71 17.49
C PRO A 64 15.77 -21.34 16.34
N TYR A 65 16.66 -22.24 15.90
CA TYR A 65 17.68 -21.90 14.89
C TYR A 65 17.17 -21.93 13.44
N PHE A 66 16.12 -22.69 13.19
CA PHE A 66 15.51 -22.80 11.86
C PHE A 66 14.04 -22.38 11.90
N TRP A 67 13.69 -21.43 11.06
CA TRP A 67 12.32 -21.02 10.79
C TRP A 67 11.86 -21.64 9.47
N HIS A 68 10.75 -22.37 9.49
CA HIS A 68 10.16 -22.94 8.29
C HIS A 68 8.64 -22.83 8.30
N PHE A 69 8.04 -23.00 7.12
CA PHE A 69 6.61 -23.18 6.95
C PHE A 69 6.35 -24.09 5.74
N SER A 70 5.18 -24.72 5.72
CA SER A 70 4.61 -25.46 4.58
C SER A 70 3.26 -24.85 4.19
N THR A 71 2.81 -25.06 2.95
CA THR A 71 1.55 -24.52 2.42
C THR A 71 1.04 -25.30 1.21
N GLY A 72 -0.25 -25.17 0.92
CA GLY A 72 -0.90 -25.65 -0.30
C GLY A 72 -1.30 -27.13 -0.31
N ALA A 73 -0.92 -27.92 0.69
CA ALA A 73 -1.40 -29.29 0.85
C ALA A 73 -2.87 -29.31 1.27
N ASP A 74 -3.58 -30.37 0.87
CA ASP A 74 -4.97 -30.66 1.23
C ASP A 74 -5.10 -31.49 2.52
N ASN A 75 -3.97 -31.86 3.14
CA ASN A 75 -3.89 -32.63 4.37
C ASN A 75 -2.63 -32.25 5.18
N ASP A 76 -2.64 -32.57 6.47
CA ASP A 76 -1.56 -32.25 7.40
C ASP A 76 -0.36 -33.23 7.33
N ASP A 77 -0.54 -34.37 6.65
CA ASP A 77 0.48 -35.42 6.49
C ASP A 77 1.50 -35.10 5.38
N GLU A 78 1.43 -33.91 4.76
CA GLU A 78 2.33 -33.46 3.70
C GLU A 78 3.21 -32.28 4.17
N PRO A 79 4.34 -32.57 4.85
CA PRO A 79 5.19 -31.53 5.44
C PRO A 79 5.95 -30.70 4.40
N TYR A 80 6.02 -31.14 3.14
CA TYR A 80 6.62 -30.37 2.05
C TYR A 80 5.64 -29.43 1.36
N GLY A 81 4.33 -29.57 1.63
CA GLY A 81 3.28 -28.79 0.99
C GLY A 81 3.15 -29.04 -0.52
N LEU A 82 2.16 -28.39 -1.13
CA LEU A 82 1.92 -28.41 -2.57
C LEU A 82 1.88 -26.99 -3.13
N GLY A 83 3.06 -26.43 -3.41
CA GLY A 83 3.18 -25.07 -3.91
C GLY A 83 2.76 -24.90 -5.37
N LEU A 84 2.82 -23.66 -5.86
CA LEU A 84 2.43 -23.32 -7.24
C LEU A 84 3.12 -24.18 -8.30
N ALA A 85 4.38 -24.58 -8.08
CA ALA A 85 5.12 -25.42 -9.00
C ALA A 85 4.46 -26.80 -9.25
N HIS A 86 3.72 -27.34 -8.27
CA HIS A 86 2.94 -28.57 -8.43
C HIS A 86 1.86 -28.38 -9.50
N TRP A 87 1.08 -27.31 -9.37
CA TRP A 87 -0.02 -26.97 -10.29
C TRP A 87 0.48 -26.51 -11.67
N LEU A 88 1.65 -25.88 -11.72
CA LEU A 88 2.25 -25.38 -12.97
C LEU A 88 2.90 -26.47 -13.83
N TYR A 89 3.12 -27.68 -13.31
CA TYR A 89 3.83 -28.73 -14.04
C TYR A 89 3.21 -29.01 -15.43
N TRP A 90 1.91 -29.29 -15.47
CA TRP A 90 1.22 -29.65 -16.71
C TRP A 90 1.14 -28.50 -17.71
N PRO A 91 0.67 -27.28 -17.33
CA PRO A 91 0.66 -26.15 -18.26
C PRO A 91 2.03 -25.84 -18.85
N VAL A 92 3.10 -25.84 -18.03
CA VAL A 92 4.46 -25.58 -18.51
C VAL A 92 4.95 -26.70 -19.43
N PHE A 93 4.69 -27.97 -19.08
CA PHE A 93 5.08 -29.11 -19.90
C PHE A 93 4.41 -29.05 -21.29
N PHE A 94 3.09 -28.85 -21.35
CA PHE A 94 2.37 -28.78 -22.61
C PHE A 94 2.75 -27.55 -23.42
N LYS A 95 2.94 -26.38 -22.79
CA LYS A 95 3.42 -25.17 -23.48
C LYS A 95 4.78 -25.40 -24.15
N ARG A 96 5.76 -25.95 -23.42
CA ARG A 96 7.10 -26.21 -23.94
C ARG A 96 7.08 -27.19 -25.12
N ASN A 97 6.34 -28.29 -25.00
CA ASN A 97 6.21 -29.25 -26.09
C ASN A 97 5.47 -28.66 -27.29
N GLY A 98 4.42 -27.86 -27.06
CA GLY A 98 3.69 -27.13 -28.09
C GLY A 98 4.59 -26.20 -28.89
N ILE A 99 5.41 -25.39 -28.21
CA ILE A 99 6.40 -24.50 -28.87
C ILE A 99 7.42 -25.32 -29.66
N LYS A 100 7.92 -26.44 -29.10
CA LYS A 100 8.84 -27.32 -29.83
C LYS A 100 8.24 -27.83 -31.14
N PHE A 101 7.00 -28.32 -31.11
CA PHE A 101 6.31 -28.76 -32.32
C PHE A 101 6.01 -27.62 -33.29
N TRP A 102 5.69 -26.43 -32.77
CA TRP A 102 5.50 -25.24 -33.60
C TRP A 102 6.79 -24.87 -34.34
N MET A 103 7.94 -24.89 -33.67
CA MET A 103 9.24 -24.61 -34.32
C MET A 103 9.57 -25.63 -35.40
N ILE A 104 9.36 -26.93 -35.15
CA ILE A 104 9.54 -27.99 -36.16
C ILE A 104 8.57 -27.78 -37.34
N PHE A 105 7.35 -27.36 -37.05
CA PHE A 105 6.37 -27.05 -38.10
C PHE A 105 6.81 -25.85 -38.95
N LEU A 106 7.26 -24.76 -38.34
CA LEU A 106 7.76 -23.58 -39.06
C LEU A 106 8.97 -23.91 -39.93
N GLU A 107 9.88 -24.76 -39.43
CA GLU A 107 11.03 -25.26 -40.18
C GLU A 107 10.58 -26.06 -41.42
N LYS A 108 9.68 -27.04 -41.25
CA LYS A 108 9.14 -27.83 -42.38
C LYS A 108 8.28 -27.03 -43.34
N PHE A 109 7.62 -25.97 -42.86
CA PHE A 109 6.82 -25.08 -43.69
C PHE A 109 7.71 -24.19 -44.56
N GLY A 110 8.78 -23.63 -43.97
CA GLY A 110 9.77 -22.84 -44.72
C GLY A 110 10.65 -23.70 -45.63
N MET A 111 10.90 -24.96 -45.25
CA MET A 111 11.76 -25.90 -45.96
C MET A 111 11.08 -27.28 -46.04
N PRO A 112 10.20 -27.51 -47.03
CA PRO A 112 9.55 -28.80 -47.22
C PRO A 112 10.58 -29.92 -47.47
N THR A 113 10.27 -31.12 -47.00
CA THR A 113 11.14 -32.28 -47.23
C THR A 113 11.09 -32.70 -48.69
N ALA A 114 12.22 -32.67 -49.39
CA ALA A 114 12.33 -33.17 -50.75
C ALA A 114 12.44 -34.70 -50.76
N LYS A 115 11.66 -35.34 -51.63
CA LYS A 115 11.65 -36.78 -51.88
C LYS A 115 12.09 -37.01 -53.32
N GLY A 116 13.28 -37.58 -53.48
CA GLY A 116 13.75 -38.09 -54.77
C GLY A 116 13.20 -39.49 -55.04
N THR A 117 12.77 -39.75 -56.27
CA THR A 117 12.37 -41.08 -56.74
C THR A 117 13.20 -41.48 -57.95
N TYR A 118 13.62 -42.74 -57.99
CA TYR A 118 14.43 -43.31 -59.07
C TYR A 118 13.87 -44.68 -59.50
N GLY A 119 14.14 -45.07 -60.75
CA GLY A 119 13.69 -46.35 -61.30
C GLY A 119 14.40 -47.56 -60.68
N LYS A 120 13.78 -48.75 -60.71
CA LYS A 120 14.32 -49.99 -60.11
C LYS A 120 15.73 -50.38 -60.57
N ASN A 121 16.17 -49.90 -61.74
CA ASN A 121 17.46 -50.23 -62.34
C ASN A 121 18.52 -49.14 -62.14
N ALA A 122 18.26 -48.13 -61.30
CA ALA A 122 19.21 -47.03 -61.11
C ALA A 122 20.51 -47.52 -60.45
N THR A 123 21.63 -47.12 -61.05
CA THR A 123 22.97 -47.42 -60.55
C THR A 123 23.25 -46.68 -59.23
N PRO A 124 24.20 -47.14 -58.39
CA PRO A 124 24.59 -46.43 -57.17
C PRO A 124 25.05 -44.98 -57.42
N GLU A 125 25.72 -44.72 -58.55
CA GLU A 125 26.17 -43.38 -58.94
C GLU A 125 25.01 -42.44 -59.26
N GLU A 126 23.95 -42.95 -59.89
CA GLU A 126 22.72 -42.21 -60.16
C GLU A 126 21.93 -41.91 -58.87
N GLN A 127 21.93 -42.85 -57.92
CA GLN A 127 21.31 -42.63 -56.60
C GLN A 127 22.04 -41.54 -55.82
N ASP A 128 23.37 -41.54 -55.82
CA ASP A 128 24.17 -40.53 -55.13
C ASP A 128 24.00 -39.14 -55.78
N LYS A 129 23.99 -39.06 -57.12
CA LYS A 129 23.67 -37.80 -57.82
C LYS A 129 22.28 -37.27 -57.48
N LEU A 130 21.27 -38.14 -57.39
CA LEU A 130 19.92 -37.73 -57.00
C LEU A 130 19.88 -37.25 -55.55
N LEU A 131 20.59 -37.91 -54.63
CA LEU A 131 20.69 -37.49 -53.23
C LEU A 131 21.38 -36.12 -53.11
N GLN A 132 22.47 -35.90 -53.85
CA GLN A 132 23.14 -34.61 -53.94
C GLN A 132 22.21 -33.53 -54.49
N ALA A 133 21.43 -33.83 -55.53
CA ALA A 133 20.44 -32.90 -56.07
C ALA A 133 19.33 -32.57 -55.06
N VAL A 134 18.83 -33.56 -54.31
CA VAL A 134 17.84 -33.37 -53.23
C VAL A 134 18.39 -32.49 -52.10
N HIS A 135 19.67 -32.64 -51.75
CA HIS A 135 20.33 -31.79 -50.76
C HIS A 135 20.55 -30.36 -51.29
N ALA A 136 20.89 -30.22 -52.58
CA ALA A 136 21.11 -28.91 -53.21
C ALA A 136 19.85 -28.04 -53.26
N ILE A 137 18.65 -28.63 -53.37
CA ILE A 137 17.37 -27.89 -53.31
C ILE A 137 17.22 -27.06 -52.03
N GLN A 138 17.83 -27.49 -50.92
CA GLN A 138 17.77 -26.74 -49.66
C GLN A 138 18.56 -25.42 -49.71
N ALA A 139 19.53 -25.29 -50.62
CA ALA A 139 20.40 -24.13 -50.74
C ALA A 139 20.18 -23.32 -52.03
N ASP A 140 19.82 -23.98 -53.14
CA ASP A 140 19.73 -23.39 -54.47
C ASP A 140 18.30 -23.37 -55.01
N SER A 141 17.92 -22.27 -55.68
CA SER A 141 16.58 -22.06 -56.24
C SER A 141 16.30 -22.80 -57.56
N GLY A 142 17.25 -23.57 -58.08
CA GLY A 142 17.13 -24.27 -59.35
C GLY A 142 18.05 -25.48 -59.45
N ILE A 143 17.52 -26.58 -59.99
CA ILE A 143 18.23 -27.85 -60.15
C ILE A 143 17.92 -28.46 -61.51
N ILE A 144 18.90 -29.16 -62.09
CA ILE A 144 18.76 -29.93 -63.33
C ILE A 144 18.78 -31.40 -62.98
N ILE A 145 17.77 -32.15 -63.43
CA ILE A 145 17.61 -33.58 -63.15
C ILE A 145 17.35 -34.33 -64.46
N PRO A 146 17.91 -35.54 -64.64
CA PRO A 146 17.65 -36.37 -65.82
C PRO A 146 16.17 -36.73 -65.97
N GLU A 147 15.71 -36.86 -67.21
CA GLU A 147 14.33 -37.25 -67.53
C GLU A 147 14.01 -38.64 -66.94
N GLY A 148 13.00 -38.71 -66.05
CA GLY A 148 12.63 -39.93 -65.31
C GLY A 148 13.03 -39.95 -63.83
N MET A 149 13.84 -38.99 -63.34
CA MET A 149 14.09 -38.77 -61.91
C MET A 149 13.18 -37.64 -61.40
N LEU A 150 12.12 -37.99 -60.67
CA LEU A 150 11.19 -37.03 -60.11
C LEU A 150 11.60 -36.66 -58.68
N ILE A 151 11.66 -35.36 -58.40
CA ILE A 151 11.77 -34.83 -57.05
C ILE A 151 10.45 -34.17 -56.68
N GLU A 152 9.83 -34.65 -55.61
CA GLU A 152 8.59 -34.11 -55.05
C GLU A 152 8.88 -33.45 -53.71
N LEU A 153 8.39 -32.24 -53.51
CA LEU A 153 8.37 -31.65 -52.16
C LEU A 153 7.19 -32.26 -51.41
N LEU A 154 7.50 -33.06 -50.39
CA LEU A 154 6.51 -33.57 -49.46
C LEU A 154 6.03 -32.42 -48.58
N SER A 155 4.98 -31.73 -49.02
CA SER A 155 4.19 -30.89 -48.13
C SER A 155 3.27 -31.77 -47.31
N ALA A 156 3.26 -31.61 -45.98
CA ALA A 156 2.22 -32.22 -45.15
C ALA A 156 0.85 -31.76 -45.67
N GLY A 157 0.00 -32.72 -46.05
CA GLY A 157 -1.36 -32.45 -46.53
C GLY A 157 -2.12 -31.59 -45.52
N ARG A 158 -2.59 -30.43 -45.99
CA ARG A 158 -3.26 -29.40 -45.21
C ARG A 158 -4.68 -29.84 -44.85
N SER A 159 -4.86 -30.61 -43.80
CA SER A 159 -6.18 -30.83 -43.19
C SER A 159 -6.10 -30.54 -41.70
N GLY A 160 -6.48 -29.31 -41.35
CA GLY A 160 -6.42 -28.76 -40.00
C GLY A 160 -5.22 -27.84 -39.82
N SER A 161 -5.45 -26.52 -39.81
CA SER A 161 -4.47 -25.61 -39.22
C SER A 161 -4.35 -26.01 -37.75
N ALA A 162 -3.28 -26.69 -37.38
CA ALA A 162 -2.93 -26.80 -35.98
C ALA A 162 -2.62 -25.38 -35.51
N ASP A 163 -3.57 -24.77 -34.83
CA ASP A 163 -3.42 -23.41 -34.31
C ASP A 163 -2.46 -23.44 -33.11
N TYR A 164 -1.17 -23.45 -33.42
CA TYR A 164 -0.10 -23.43 -32.44
C TYR A 164 -0.15 -22.19 -31.56
N GLN A 165 -0.66 -21.07 -32.10
CA GLN A 165 -0.86 -19.85 -31.33
C GLN A 165 -1.96 -20.05 -30.30
N ALA A 166 -3.14 -20.57 -30.67
CA ALA A 166 -4.20 -20.88 -29.71
C ALA A 166 -3.73 -21.88 -28.63
N ASN A 167 -2.94 -22.89 -29.00
CA ASN A 167 -2.35 -23.81 -28.02
C ASN A 167 -1.36 -23.08 -27.08
N HIS A 168 -0.49 -22.22 -27.60
CA HIS A 168 0.42 -21.41 -26.80
C HIS A 168 -0.35 -20.53 -25.81
N ASP A 169 -1.34 -19.79 -26.31
CA ASP A 169 -2.11 -18.81 -25.55
C ASP A 169 -2.99 -19.49 -24.49
N THR A 170 -3.54 -20.67 -24.78
CA THR A 170 -4.28 -21.48 -23.81
C THR A 170 -3.41 -21.85 -22.61
N TRP A 171 -2.20 -22.35 -22.84
CA TRP A 171 -1.31 -22.73 -21.75
C TRP A 171 -0.68 -21.53 -21.05
N ASP A 172 -0.46 -20.42 -21.76
CA ASP A 172 -0.03 -19.16 -21.15
C ASP A 172 -1.10 -18.60 -20.21
N ALA A 173 -2.36 -18.60 -20.65
CA ALA A 173 -3.51 -18.23 -19.83
C ALA A 173 -3.66 -19.14 -18.60
N ALA A 174 -3.47 -20.46 -18.75
CA ALA A 174 -3.50 -21.39 -17.61
C ALA A 174 -2.41 -21.07 -16.57
N ILE A 175 -1.18 -20.79 -17.02
CA ILE A 175 -0.07 -20.38 -16.14
C ILE A 175 -0.40 -19.06 -15.42
N ALA A 176 -0.93 -18.07 -16.14
CA ALA A 176 -1.34 -16.79 -15.56
C ALA A 176 -2.42 -16.95 -14.49
N LYS A 177 -3.44 -17.79 -14.72
CA LYS A 177 -4.47 -18.09 -13.69
C LYS A 177 -3.88 -18.69 -12.42
N VAL A 178 -2.93 -19.63 -12.55
CA VAL A 178 -2.33 -20.28 -11.39
C VAL A 178 -1.46 -19.31 -10.58
N VAL A 179 -0.74 -18.40 -11.24
CA VAL A 179 0.20 -17.49 -10.55
C VAL A 179 -0.46 -16.20 -10.08
N LEU A 180 -1.35 -15.62 -10.89
CA LEU A 180 -1.93 -14.29 -10.68
C LEU A 180 -3.42 -14.35 -10.31
N GLY A 181 -4.06 -15.52 -10.35
CA GLY A 181 -5.51 -15.69 -10.18
C GLY A 181 -6.34 -15.26 -11.39
N GLN A 182 -5.74 -14.60 -12.39
CA GLN A 182 -6.44 -13.97 -13.50
C GLN A 182 -5.58 -13.88 -14.77
N THR A 183 -6.19 -13.65 -15.93
CA THR A 183 -5.51 -13.64 -17.26
C THR A 183 -5.59 -12.32 -18.00
N ALA A 184 -6.37 -11.37 -17.50
CA ALA A 184 -6.83 -10.25 -18.31
C ALA A 184 -5.84 -9.08 -18.36
N SER A 185 -4.98 -8.90 -17.35
CA SER A 185 -4.00 -7.80 -17.37
C SER A 185 -2.96 -7.88 -18.51
N SER A 186 -2.68 -9.06 -19.05
CA SER A 186 -1.73 -9.25 -20.18
C SER A 186 -2.40 -9.44 -21.55
N GLN A 187 -3.69 -9.79 -21.59
CA GLN A 187 -4.44 -10.06 -22.84
C GLN A 187 -5.77 -9.29 -22.96
N GLY A 188 -5.97 -8.27 -22.12
CA GLY A 188 -7.21 -7.51 -22.04
C GLY A 188 -7.50 -6.73 -23.32
N THR A 189 -8.72 -6.86 -23.83
CA THR A 189 -9.24 -5.94 -24.86
C THR A 189 -9.52 -4.58 -24.20
N PRO A 190 -8.93 -3.47 -24.68
CA PRO A 190 -9.22 -2.14 -24.13
C PRO A 190 -10.72 -1.84 -24.14
N GLY A 191 -11.29 -1.46 -22.98
CA GLY A 191 -12.67 -0.95 -22.89
C GLY A 191 -13.67 -1.74 -22.02
N ARG A 192 -13.27 -2.84 -21.37
CA ARG A 192 -14.12 -3.54 -20.37
C ARG A 192 -13.78 -3.11 -18.93
N LEU A 193 -14.21 -1.89 -18.58
CA LEU A 193 -13.96 -1.24 -17.28
C LEU A 193 -14.26 -2.11 -16.04
N GLY A 194 -15.33 -2.94 -16.08
CA GLY A 194 -15.70 -3.79 -14.95
C GLY A 194 -14.78 -4.99 -14.71
N ASN A 195 -13.85 -5.28 -15.62
CA ASN A 195 -12.92 -6.38 -15.45
C ASN A 195 -11.68 -5.97 -14.64
N ASP A 196 -11.29 -4.69 -14.65
CA ASP A 196 -10.00 -4.27 -14.11
C ASP A 196 -10.01 -4.07 -12.57
N GLU A 197 -11.13 -3.64 -11.99
CA GLU A 197 -11.32 -3.56 -10.54
C GLU A 197 -11.31 -4.95 -9.89
N LEU A 198 -12.14 -5.88 -10.38
CA LEU A 198 -12.17 -7.28 -9.91
C LEU A 198 -10.80 -7.97 -10.02
N GLN A 199 -10.00 -7.60 -11.02
CA GLN A 199 -8.64 -8.08 -11.17
C GLN A 199 -7.68 -7.53 -10.12
N GLY A 200 -7.85 -6.26 -9.76
CA GLY A 200 -7.14 -5.62 -8.65
C GLY A 200 -7.44 -6.35 -7.34
N ASP A 201 -8.71 -6.63 -7.08
CA ASP A 201 -9.17 -7.34 -5.88
C ASP A 201 -8.54 -8.72 -5.75
N VAL A 202 -8.61 -9.55 -6.81
CA VAL A 202 -7.99 -10.89 -6.80
C VAL A 202 -6.48 -10.81 -6.54
N ARG A 203 -5.80 -9.83 -7.13
CA ARG A 203 -4.37 -9.64 -6.90
C ARG A 203 -4.10 -9.24 -5.44
N LEU A 204 -4.89 -8.34 -4.87
CA LEU A 204 -4.76 -7.91 -3.48
C LEU A 204 -5.01 -9.07 -2.50
N ASP A 205 -6.02 -9.90 -2.78
CA ASP A 205 -6.31 -11.11 -1.99
C ASP A 205 -5.11 -12.07 -1.98
N LEU A 206 -4.49 -12.32 -3.14
CA LEU A 206 -3.28 -13.14 -3.23
C LEU A 206 -2.10 -12.53 -2.45
N ILE A 207 -1.89 -11.22 -2.58
CA ILE A 207 -0.80 -10.53 -1.85
C ILE A 207 -1.04 -10.63 -0.34
N LYS A 208 -2.29 -10.44 0.10
CA LYS A 208 -2.68 -10.52 1.51
C LYS A 208 -2.48 -11.94 2.05
N ALA A 209 -2.94 -12.96 1.32
CA ALA A 209 -2.76 -14.37 1.71
C ALA A 209 -1.27 -14.74 1.84
N ASP A 210 -0.43 -14.38 0.87
CA ASP A 210 1.01 -14.63 0.91
C ASP A 210 1.71 -13.87 2.06
N ALA A 211 1.28 -12.63 2.29
CA ALA A 211 1.79 -11.80 3.38
C ALA A 211 1.45 -12.40 4.75
N ASP A 212 0.19 -12.79 4.95
CA ASP A 212 -0.33 -13.38 6.18
C ASP A 212 0.35 -14.71 6.49
N LEU A 213 0.52 -15.60 5.49
CA LEU A 213 1.23 -16.86 5.66
C LEU A 213 2.67 -16.67 6.19
N VAL A 214 3.42 -15.76 5.57
CA VAL A 214 4.82 -15.51 5.98
C VAL A 214 4.88 -14.76 7.31
N CYS A 215 3.97 -13.83 7.56
CA CYS A 215 3.90 -13.10 8.82
C CYS A 215 3.50 -14.01 9.99
N GLU A 216 2.49 -14.84 9.82
CA GLU A 216 2.01 -15.73 10.87
C GLU A 216 3.05 -16.79 11.22
N SER A 217 3.70 -17.40 10.21
CA SER A 217 4.83 -18.31 10.47
C SER A 217 6.01 -17.61 11.17
N PHE A 218 6.26 -16.33 10.88
CA PHE A 218 7.27 -15.53 11.58
C PHE A 218 6.85 -15.24 13.03
N ASN A 219 5.58 -14.94 13.27
CA ASN A 219 5.00 -14.65 14.59
C ASN A 219 5.07 -15.88 15.50
N MET A 220 4.68 -17.05 14.99
CA MET A 220 4.69 -18.31 15.73
C MET A 220 6.11 -18.79 16.07
N GLY A 221 7.10 -18.49 15.21
CA GLY A 221 8.49 -18.87 15.41
C GLY A 221 9.37 -17.70 15.85
N PRO A 222 10.14 -17.08 14.94
CA PRO A 222 11.13 -16.07 15.24
C PRO A 222 10.70 -14.98 16.24
N ALA A 223 9.53 -14.37 16.07
CA ALA A 223 9.08 -13.28 16.93
C ALA A 223 8.84 -13.76 18.36
N ARG A 224 8.19 -14.92 18.51
CA ARG A 224 7.98 -15.58 19.81
C ARG A 224 9.30 -15.96 20.47
N TRP A 225 10.23 -16.57 19.74
CA TRP A 225 11.53 -17.00 20.28
C TRP A 225 12.38 -15.82 20.74
N LEU A 226 12.45 -14.77 19.93
CA LEU A 226 13.20 -13.56 20.26
C LEU A 226 12.61 -12.82 21.46
N THR A 227 11.28 -12.78 21.57
CA THR A 227 10.58 -12.20 22.72
C THR A 227 10.89 -13.00 23.98
N ALA A 228 10.71 -14.32 23.95
CA ALA A 228 10.93 -15.18 25.12
C ALA A 228 12.36 -15.08 25.67
N TRP A 229 13.36 -14.87 24.82
CA TRP A 229 14.74 -14.70 25.23
C TRP A 229 15.07 -13.33 25.84
N ASN A 230 14.44 -12.26 25.35
CA ASN A 230 14.74 -10.90 25.79
C ASN A 230 13.82 -10.39 26.90
N PHE A 231 12.58 -10.88 26.89
CA PHE A 231 11.49 -10.44 27.76
C PHE A 231 10.68 -11.68 28.19
N PRO A 232 11.19 -12.45 29.18
CA PRO A 232 10.44 -13.56 29.76
C PRO A 232 9.05 -13.09 30.20
N ASP A 233 8.03 -13.91 29.97
CA ASP A 233 6.61 -13.66 30.27
C ASP A 233 5.92 -12.53 29.48
N ALA A 234 6.64 -11.81 28.60
CA ALA A 234 6.02 -10.82 27.73
C ALA A 234 5.23 -11.47 26.59
N MET A 235 4.09 -10.86 26.24
CA MET A 235 3.35 -11.24 25.05
C MET A 235 4.14 -10.85 23.79
N PRO A 236 4.42 -11.78 22.86
CA PRO A 236 5.14 -11.45 21.63
C PRO A 236 4.40 -10.39 20.81
N PRO A 237 5.12 -9.45 20.18
CA PRO A 237 4.52 -8.51 19.25
C PRO A 237 4.00 -9.25 18.01
N ARG A 238 2.95 -8.71 17.40
CA ARG A 238 2.41 -9.24 16.15
C ARG A 238 2.99 -8.48 14.96
N VAL A 239 3.72 -9.19 14.10
CA VAL A 239 4.22 -8.67 12.82
C VAL A 239 3.20 -8.98 11.74
N TYR A 240 2.76 -7.95 11.01
CA TYR A 240 1.84 -8.09 9.87
C TYR A 240 2.22 -7.07 8.79
N ARG A 241 1.68 -7.23 7.57
CA ARG A 241 1.83 -6.26 6.49
C ARG A 241 0.50 -5.58 6.23
N VAL A 242 0.52 -4.26 6.12
CA VAL A 242 -0.64 -3.50 5.64
C VAL A 242 -0.62 -3.59 4.12
N VAL A 243 -1.57 -4.34 3.57
CA VAL A 243 -1.72 -4.57 2.11
C VAL A 243 -2.89 -3.77 1.53
N GLU A 244 -3.86 -3.42 2.38
CA GLU A 244 -5.03 -2.64 1.99
C GLU A 244 -4.59 -1.24 1.55
N GLU A 245 -5.23 -0.74 0.49
CA GLU A 245 -5.05 0.66 0.10
C GLU A 245 -5.49 1.55 1.25
N PRO A 246 -4.71 2.60 1.58
CA PRO A 246 -5.15 3.56 2.59
C PRO A 246 -6.53 4.08 2.18
N GLU A 247 -7.49 3.99 3.10
CA GLU A 247 -8.87 4.40 2.85
C GLU A 247 -8.88 5.81 2.24
N ASP A 248 -9.68 6.00 1.19
CA ASP A 248 -9.82 7.33 0.58
C ASP A 248 -10.43 8.27 1.63
N MET A 249 -9.59 9.18 2.11
CA MET A 249 -9.94 10.13 3.16
C MET A 249 -11.06 11.08 2.69
N ASP A 250 -11.17 11.34 1.38
CA ASP A 250 -12.26 12.14 0.81
C ASP A 250 -13.57 11.35 0.80
N ALA A 251 -13.52 10.05 0.49
CA ALA A 251 -14.69 9.18 0.56
C ALA A 251 -15.18 8.99 2.01
N ARG A 252 -14.25 8.90 2.97
CA ARG A 252 -14.55 8.83 4.40
C ARG A 252 -15.12 10.14 4.92
N ALA A 253 -14.55 11.29 4.56
CA ALA A 253 -15.08 12.60 4.90
C ALA A 253 -16.49 12.82 4.33
N SER A 254 -16.72 12.38 3.08
CA SER A 254 -18.04 12.43 2.44
C SER A 254 -19.08 11.55 3.16
N ARG A 255 -18.66 10.43 3.76
CA ARG A 255 -19.52 9.55 4.56
C ARG A 255 -19.89 10.20 5.89
N ASP A 256 -18.91 10.77 6.58
CA ASP A 256 -19.10 11.49 7.83
C ASP A 256 -20.06 12.68 7.64
N GLU A 257 -19.94 13.40 6.53
CA GLU A 257 -20.88 14.47 6.14
C GLU A 257 -22.31 13.93 5.94
N LYS A 258 -22.48 12.82 5.21
CA LYS A 258 -23.80 12.20 4.97
C LYS A 258 -24.44 11.72 6.28
N ILE A 259 -23.68 11.09 7.16
CA ILE A 259 -24.16 10.66 8.49
C ILE A 259 -24.62 11.88 9.28
N SER A 260 -23.80 12.95 9.33
CA SER A 260 -24.16 14.17 10.02
C SER A 260 -25.41 14.85 9.47
N ARG A 261 -25.59 14.86 8.15
CA ARG A 261 -26.78 15.45 7.49
C ARG A 261 -28.04 14.59 7.65
N MET A 262 -27.94 13.26 7.57
CA MET A 262 -29.10 12.35 7.54
C MET A 262 -29.59 11.94 8.92
N THR A 263 -28.68 11.76 9.88
CA THR A 263 -29.01 11.27 11.23
C THR A 263 -29.01 12.38 12.27
N GLY A 264 -28.43 13.54 11.95
CA GLY A 264 -28.25 14.65 12.87
C GLY A 264 -27.10 14.47 13.89
N TYR A 265 -26.43 13.32 13.90
CA TYR A 265 -25.30 13.04 14.79
C TYR A 265 -23.98 13.52 14.17
N LYS A 266 -23.21 14.31 14.93
CA LYS A 266 -21.92 14.84 14.49
C LYS A 266 -20.75 13.95 14.95
N PRO A 267 -19.71 13.77 14.13
CA PRO A 267 -18.47 13.13 14.56
C PRO A 267 -17.85 13.88 15.76
N THR A 268 -17.26 13.15 16.70
CA THR A 268 -16.59 13.74 17.87
C THR A 268 -15.22 14.29 17.51
N LEU A 269 -14.74 15.28 18.26
CA LEU A 269 -13.42 15.88 18.05
C LEU A 269 -12.30 14.82 18.06
N GLY A 270 -12.32 13.92 19.04
CA GLY A 270 -11.34 12.84 19.17
C GLY A 270 -11.35 11.87 17.98
N TYR A 271 -12.54 11.51 17.47
CA TYR A 271 -12.65 10.67 16.27
C TYR A 271 -12.01 11.34 15.05
N VAL A 272 -12.24 12.63 14.81
CA VAL A 272 -11.70 13.33 13.63
C VAL A 272 -10.18 13.51 13.74
N GLN A 273 -9.66 13.81 14.93
CA GLN A 273 -8.21 13.94 15.15
C GLN A 273 -7.47 12.61 14.95
N GLU A 274 -8.02 11.51 15.47
CA GLU A 274 -7.44 10.17 15.31
C GLU A 274 -7.57 9.66 13.88
N THR A 275 -8.72 9.89 13.24
CA THR A 275 -9.02 9.38 11.90
C THR A 275 -8.23 10.10 10.81
N TYR A 276 -8.11 11.43 10.87
CA TYR A 276 -7.49 12.24 9.82
C TYR A 276 -6.09 12.75 10.20
N GLY A 277 -5.61 12.48 11.43
CA GLY A 277 -4.27 12.85 11.86
C GLY A 277 -4.03 14.36 11.97
N ILE A 278 -5.10 15.15 12.11
CA ILE A 278 -5.05 16.61 12.17
C ILE A 278 -5.34 17.12 13.59
N GLN A 279 -4.68 18.20 14.00
CA GLN A 279 -5.07 18.92 15.20
C GLN A 279 -6.19 19.90 14.87
N LEU A 280 -7.31 19.77 15.58
CA LEU A 280 -8.49 20.60 15.42
C LEU A 280 -8.63 21.56 16.61
N GLN A 281 -8.88 22.83 16.31
CA GLN A 281 -9.31 23.81 17.30
C GLN A 281 -10.83 23.93 17.26
N GLU A 282 -11.48 24.03 18.42
CA GLU A 282 -12.92 24.30 18.47
C GLU A 282 -13.19 25.70 17.90
N GLN A 283 -13.96 25.77 16.83
CA GLN A 283 -14.53 27.05 16.40
C GLN A 283 -15.56 27.45 17.45
N THR A 284 -15.31 28.57 18.14
CA THR A 284 -16.34 29.26 18.91
C THR A 284 -17.51 29.53 17.97
N PRO A 285 -18.76 29.14 18.29
CA PRO A 285 -19.87 29.33 17.37
C PRO A 285 -19.96 30.81 16.99
N PRO A 286 -20.22 31.14 15.70
CA PRO A 286 -20.52 32.51 15.35
C PRO A 286 -21.71 32.96 16.22
N ASN A 287 -21.45 34.04 16.95
CA ASN A 287 -22.31 34.60 17.98
C ASN A 287 -23.79 34.58 17.57
N GLY A 288 -24.66 33.90 18.34
CA GLY A 288 -26.11 34.14 18.25
C GLY A 288 -27.08 32.95 18.14
N ALA A 289 -26.76 31.74 18.63
CA ALA A 289 -27.78 30.71 18.83
C ALA A 289 -27.93 30.37 20.32
N GLN A 290 -28.79 31.09 21.02
CA GLN A 290 -29.24 30.76 22.37
C GLN A 290 -30.16 29.52 22.32
N PRO A 291 -29.87 28.44 23.07
CA PRO A 291 -30.84 27.35 23.26
C PRO A 291 -32.04 27.87 24.08
N PRO A 292 -33.27 27.37 23.86
CA PRO A 292 -34.40 27.73 24.70
C PRO A 292 -34.15 27.24 26.13
N ALA A 293 -34.06 28.18 27.07
CA ALA A 293 -33.86 27.89 28.47
C ALA A 293 -35.11 27.20 29.04
N ALA A 294 -34.94 25.97 29.54
CA ALA A 294 -35.89 25.35 30.45
C ALA A 294 -35.68 26.00 31.84
N GLU A 295 -36.71 26.67 32.34
CA GLU A 295 -36.71 27.26 33.68
C GLU A 295 -36.65 26.17 34.75
N PHE A 296 -35.55 26.11 35.50
CA PHE A 296 -35.55 25.64 36.88
C PHE A 296 -34.83 26.68 37.73
N ALA A 297 -35.57 27.21 38.70
CA ALA A 297 -35.14 28.26 39.61
C ALA A 297 -34.31 27.67 40.75
N GLU A 298 -33.00 27.93 40.74
CA GLU A 298 -32.21 28.00 41.96
C GLU A 298 -31.35 29.25 41.94
N GLY A 299 -31.62 30.14 42.90
CA GLY A 299 -31.02 31.46 42.99
C GLY A 299 -29.58 31.42 43.48
N LYS A 300 -28.70 32.09 42.74
CA LYS A 300 -27.51 32.77 43.26
C LYS A 300 -27.31 34.05 42.46
N THR A 301 -27.52 35.19 43.10
CA THR A 301 -26.84 36.44 42.71
C THR A 301 -25.60 36.55 43.61
N PRO A 302 -24.48 37.05 43.08
CA PRO A 302 -24.28 38.50 43.10
C PRO A 302 -24.10 39.07 41.69
N ARG A 303 -24.87 40.12 41.38
CA ARG A 303 -24.71 40.94 40.18
C ARG A 303 -23.51 41.84 40.44
N ASP A 304 -22.47 41.71 39.62
CA ASP A 304 -21.44 42.73 39.50
C ASP A 304 -22.11 44.08 39.11
N PRO A 305 -22.04 45.11 39.97
CA PRO A 305 -22.62 46.42 39.68
C PRO A 305 -22.00 47.10 38.44
N ALA A 306 -20.77 46.71 38.05
CA ALA A 306 -20.09 47.26 36.88
C ALA A 306 -20.67 46.71 35.56
N ALA A 307 -21.00 45.42 35.50
CA ALA A 307 -21.61 44.79 34.33
C ALA A 307 -23.04 45.31 34.02
N ALA A 308 -23.76 45.79 35.05
CA ALA A 308 -25.11 46.34 34.90
C ALA A 308 -25.15 47.79 34.37
N MET A 309 -24.04 48.53 34.44
CA MET A 309 -23.96 49.93 33.98
C MET A 309 -23.32 50.11 32.60
N ALA A 310 -22.53 49.14 32.13
CA ALA A 310 -21.83 49.20 30.84
C ALA A 310 -22.74 49.44 29.60
N PRO A 311 -23.90 48.78 29.43
CA PRO A 311 -24.74 49.02 28.25
C PRO A 311 -25.46 50.38 28.29
N ARG A 312 -25.71 50.93 29.49
CA ARG A 312 -26.28 52.28 29.66
C ARG A 312 -25.24 53.36 29.34
N LEU A 313 -24.02 53.20 29.84
CA LEU A 313 -22.90 54.10 29.54
C LEU A 313 -22.57 54.11 28.04
N ALA A 314 -22.59 52.95 27.38
CA ALA A 314 -22.37 52.84 25.93
C ALA A 314 -23.49 53.46 25.08
N GLN A 315 -24.72 53.48 25.60
CA GLN A 315 -25.86 54.13 24.95
C GLN A 315 -25.83 55.66 25.12
N ASP A 316 -25.42 56.13 26.30
CA ASP A 316 -25.31 57.56 26.62
C ASP A 316 -24.08 58.22 25.95
N LEU A 317 -22.98 57.48 25.77
CA LEU A 317 -21.79 57.94 25.03
C LEU A 317 -22.02 58.06 23.51
N ARG A 318 -22.83 57.18 22.91
CA ARG A 318 -23.20 57.30 21.47
C ARG A 318 -23.99 58.57 21.17
N ALA A 319 -24.76 59.06 22.13
CA ALA A 319 -25.53 60.30 21.99
C ALA A 319 -24.66 61.56 22.15
N ALA A 320 -23.51 61.46 22.84
CA ALA A 320 -22.62 62.59 23.11
C ALA A 320 -21.47 62.75 22.08
N VAL A 321 -21.13 61.73 21.29
CA VAL A 321 -20.03 61.77 20.29
C VAL A 321 -20.55 61.64 18.84
N GLY A 322 -21.80 62.05 18.62
CA GLY A 322 -22.54 61.82 17.35
C GLY A 322 -21.99 62.51 16.10
N GLY A 323 -20.97 63.37 16.21
CA GLY A 323 -20.35 64.04 15.07
C GLY A 323 -19.04 63.40 14.56
N TRP A 324 -18.36 62.58 15.37
CA TRP A 324 -16.95 62.23 15.12
C TRP A 324 -16.62 60.74 15.20
N GLY A 325 -17.61 59.89 15.53
CA GLY A 325 -17.41 58.44 15.64
C GLY A 325 -16.78 57.81 14.40
N THR A 326 -17.15 58.26 13.21
CA THR A 326 -16.58 57.76 11.95
C THR A 326 -15.10 58.12 11.78
N ARG A 327 -14.68 59.32 12.20
CA ARG A 327 -13.31 59.79 12.00
C ARG A 327 -12.33 59.23 13.04
N LEU A 328 -12.77 59.07 14.28
CA LEU A 328 -12.00 58.34 15.29
C LEU A 328 -11.86 56.87 14.92
N GLN A 329 -12.93 56.27 14.36
CA GLN A 329 -12.88 54.90 13.87
C GLN A 329 -11.88 54.75 12.70
N GLU A 330 -11.85 55.69 11.75
CA GLU A 330 -10.83 55.70 10.68
C GLU A 330 -9.39 55.84 11.22
N ILE A 331 -9.16 56.72 12.20
CA ILE A 331 -7.83 56.87 12.82
C ILE A 331 -7.43 55.56 13.51
N PHE A 332 -8.36 54.93 14.23
CA PHE A 332 -8.13 53.69 14.95
C PHE A 332 -7.85 52.51 14.01
N GLU A 333 -8.63 52.39 12.92
CA GLU A 333 -8.43 51.35 11.89
C GLU A 333 -7.12 51.57 11.11
N SER A 334 -6.65 52.81 10.97
CA SER A 334 -5.40 53.13 10.26
C SER A 334 -4.14 53.06 11.11
N ALA A 335 -4.25 52.86 12.43
CA ALA A 335 -3.11 52.84 13.33
C ALA A 335 -2.49 51.44 13.43
N THR A 336 -1.17 51.36 13.30
CA THR A 336 -0.43 50.08 13.29
C THR A 336 0.31 49.78 14.59
N SER A 337 0.40 50.77 15.49
CA SER A 337 0.94 50.62 16.84
C SER A 337 0.33 51.65 17.80
N VAL A 338 0.54 51.44 19.10
CA VAL A 338 0.02 52.34 20.15
C VAL A 338 0.68 53.72 20.06
N GLU A 339 1.97 53.78 19.74
CA GLU A 339 2.71 55.02 19.50
C GLU A 339 2.22 55.75 18.24
N ASP A 340 1.92 55.03 17.16
CA ASP A 340 1.36 55.57 15.91
C ASP A 340 -0.06 56.10 16.11
N LEU A 341 -0.89 55.39 16.89
CA LEU A 341 -2.22 55.87 17.30
C LEU A 341 -2.11 57.16 18.12
N ARG A 342 -1.15 57.22 19.04
CA ARG A 342 -0.89 58.41 19.87
C ARG A 342 -0.51 59.63 19.02
N GLU A 343 0.39 59.45 18.05
CA GLU A 343 0.79 60.54 17.15
C GLU A 343 -0.36 61.01 16.25
N LYS A 344 -1.16 60.08 15.71
CA LYS A 344 -2.32 60.41 14.87
C LYS A 344 -3.42 61.14 15.65
N LEU A 345 -3.65 60.76 16.90
CA LEU A 345 -4.56 61.47 17.79
C LEU A 345 -4.03 62.85 18.19
N LEU A 346 -2.72 62.99 18.42
CA LEU A 346 -2.08 64.28 18.70
C LEU A 346 -2.10 65.22 17.48
N ALA A 347 -1.98 64.69 16.26
CA ALA A 347 -2.09 65.48 15.04
C ALA A 347 -3.51 65.99 14.77
N ALA A 348 -4.53 65.26 15.22
CA ALA A 348 -5.94 65.67 15.16
C ALA A 348 -6.34 66.63 16.31
N ALA A 349 -5.48 66.83 17.31
CA ALA A 349 -5.72 67.66 18.50
C ALA A 349 -6.00 69.16 18.24
N PRO A 350 -5.45 69.85 17.21
CA PRO A 350 -5.72 71.27 17.01
C PRO A 350 -7.15 71.62 16.61
N GLU A 351 -7.96 70.63 16.20
CA GLU A 351 -9.37 70.80 15.84
C GLU A 351 -10.33 70.40 16.98
N LEU A 352 -9.80 70.02 18.15
CA LEU A 352 -10.56 69.54 19.30
C LEU A 352 -10.75 70.63 20.37
N GLY A 353 -11.98 70.76 20.89
CA GLY A 353 -12.24 71.57 22.08
C GLY A 353 -11.50 70.99 23.29
N MET A 354 -10.92 71.86 24.14
CA MET A 354 -10.08 71.44 25.29
C MET A 354 -10.76 70.41 26.22
N ASP A 355 -12.08 70.47 26.35
CA ASP A 355 -12.84 69.60 27.25
C ASP A 355 -12.96 68.16 26.71
N GLU A 356 -12.99 67.99 25.38
CA GLU A 356 -13.18 66.69 24.73
C GLU A 356 -11.85 65.93 24.60
N TYR A 357 -10.74 66.66 24.44
CA TYR A 357 -9.40 66.10 24.50
C TYR A 357 -9.05 65.57 25.91
N ALA A 358 -9.46 66.29 26.96
CA ALA A 358 -9.27 65.87 28.35
C ALA A 358 -10.03 64.57 28.67
N ALA A 359 -11.25 64.41 28.14
CA ALA A 359 -12.04 63.19 28.32
C ALA A 359 -11.42 61.98 27.61
N ALA A 360 -10.94 62.15 26.37
CA ALA A 360 -10.29 61.08 25.60
C ALA A 360 -8.96 60.64 26.25
N MET A 361 -8.15 61.58 26.73
CA MET A 361 -6.89 61.29 27.42
C MET A 361 -7.12 60.57 28.76
N GLY A 362 -8.16 60.97 29.51
CA GLY A 362 -8.55 60.31 30.76
C GLY A 362 -8.91 58.83 30.57
N LEU A 363 -9.68 58.53 29.52
CA LEU A 363 -10.04 57.15 29.14
C LEU A 363 -8.83 56.32 28.72
N ALA A 364 -7.89 56.90 27.95
CA ALA A 364 -6.68 56.21 27.53
C ALA A 364 -5.76 55.90 28.72
N LEU A 365 -5.64 56.81 29.69
CA LEU A 365 -4.85 56.61 30.90
C LEU A 365 -5.50 55.59 31.85
N GLU A 366 -6.83 55.57 31.98
CA GLU A 366 -7.52 54.53 32.76
C GLU A 366 -7.39 53.14 32.12
N ALA A 367 -7.50 53.04 30.79
CA ALA A 367 -7.29 51.79 30.06
C ALA A 367 -5.86 51.27 30.23
N ALA A 368 -4.85 52.16 30.16
CA ALA A 368 -3.45 51.80 30.40
C ALA A 368 -3.20 51.39 31.86
N HIS A 369 -3.87 52.03 32.83
CA HIS A 369 -3.76 51.69 34.24
C HIS A 369 -4.46 50.37 34.61
N LEU A 370 -5.55 50.03 33.92
CA LEU A 370 -6.22 48.73 34.03
C LEU A 370 -5.40 47.60 33.39
N ALA A 371 -4.78 47.85 32.23
CA ALA A 371 -3.89 46.90 31.58
C ALA A 371 -2.65 46.60 32.45
N GLY A 372 -2.00 47.63 33.01
CA GLY A 372 -0.86 47.44 33.92
C GLY A 372 -1.20 46.73 35.24
N ARG A 373 -2.46 46.78 35.70
CA ARG A 373 -2.92 45.99 36.86
C ARG A 373 -3.13 44.52 36.54
N ASN A 374 -3.55 44.18 35.32
CA ASN A 374 -3.65 42.78 34.88
C ASN A 374 -2.25 42.16 34.76
N ASP A 375 -1.27 42.88 34.22
CA ASP A 375 0.11 42.39 34.10
C ASP A 375 0.73 42.09 35.49
N VAL A 376 0.42 42.92 36.51
CA VAL A 376 0.86 42.69 37.90
C VAL A 376 0.09 41.54 38.57
N GLN A 377 -1.19 41.33 38.22
CA GLN A 377 -1.97 40.19 38.73
C GLN A 377 -1.52 38.86 38.11
N ASP A 378 -1.11 38.86 36.84
CA ASP A 378 -0.54 37.69 36.16
C ASP A 378 0.87 37.36 36.70
N GLU A 379 1.68 38.38 37.02
CA GLU A 379 3.01 38.20 37.65
C GLU A 379 2.91 37.72 39.11
N LEU A 380 1.86 38.11 39.85
CA LEU A 380 1.55 37.61 41.20
C LEU A 380 0.95 36.20 41.18
N ALA A 381 0.16 35.85 40.17
CA ALA A 381 -0.32 34.49 39.95
C ALA A 381 0.81 33.51 39.59
N ALA A 382 1.83 33.96 38.86
CA ALA A 382 3.01 33.18 38.51
C ALA A 382 3.96 32.91 39.70
N ARG A 383 3.99 33.78 40.72
CA ARG A 383 4.80 33.60 41.95
C ARG A 383 4.09 32.84 43.08
N GLY A 384 2.78 32.59 42.96
CA GLY A 384 2.00 31.83 43.94
C GLY A 384 2.04 30.30 43.78
N ASN A 385 2.75 29.80 42.76
CA ASN A 385 2.77 28.39 42.39
C ASN A 385 4.20 27.76 42.37
N SER A 386 5.14 28.33 43.13
CA SER A 386 6.50 27.80 43.33
C SER A 386 6.85 27.68 44.81
#